data_AF-A0AAD8HNN4-F1
#
_entry.id   AF-A0AAD8HNN4-F1
#
_cell.length_a   1.000
_cell.length_b   1.000
_cell.length_c   1.000
_cell.angle_alpha   90.00
_cell.angle_beta   90.00
_cell.angle_gamma   90.00
#
_symmetry.space_group_name_H-M   'P 1'
#
loop_
_entity.id
_entity.type
_entity.pdbx_description
1 polymer ?
#
loop_
_entity_poly.entity_id
_entity_poly.type
_entity_poly.pdbx_seq_one_letter_code
_entity_poly.pdbx_strand_id
1 'polypeptide(L)'
;MNLQLEDYIGKIKELEALIRRLKSSSKGDKTDYSIKIQELQKQLPMDREEAEQLQQDKDNFLSIALEGYKHCLVIGDKYDIRVVFRLISLWFSLLTKPIVVNAMLSTIIEGSMKVPSYKFIPLGYQIASRLGGPKDGQGAQSFQFVLVSFLKKMDIDNQ
;
A
#
# COMPACT_ATOMS: atom_id res chain seq x y z
N MET A 1 8.55 -2.24 2.73
CA MET A 1 8.97 -0.85 2.99
C MET A 1 10.41 -0.74 3.52
N ASN A 2 11.03 -1.78 4.10
CA ASN A 2 12.39 -1.68 4.67
C ASN A 2 13.57 -1.81 3.67
N LEU A 3 13.45 -2.58 2.58
CA LEU A 3 14.59 -2.89 1.72
C LEU A 3 15.15 -1.68 0.94
N GLN A 4 14.29 -0.81 0.38
CA GLN A 4 14.74 0.40 -0.33
C GLN A 4 15.37 1.43 0.61
N LEU A 5 14.88 1.54 1.84
CA LEU A 5 15.43 2.44 2.85
C LEU A 5 16.81 1.94 3.31
N GLU A 6 16.96 0.62 3.49
CA GLU A 6 18.25 0.01 3.83
C GLU A 6 19.29 0.16 2.71
N ASP A 7 18.91 -0.02 1.45
CA ASP A 7 19.79 0.19 0.30
C ASP A 7 20.24 1.66 0.19
N TYR A 8 19.31 2.60 0.36
CA TYR A 8 19.60 4.03 0.38
C TYR A 8 20.56 4.43 1.51
N ILE A 9 20.34 3.92 2.73
CA ILE A 9 21.24 4.14 3.88
C ILE A 9 22.61 3.54 3.60
N GLY A 10 22.68 2.38 2.94
CA GLY A 10 23.92 1.75 2.51
C GLY A 10 24.73 2.64 1.57
N LYS A 11 24.09 3.16 0.51
CA LYS A 11 24.72 4.04 -0.48
C LYS A 11 25.16 5.38 0.13
N ILE A 12 24.41 5.96 1.08
CA ILE A 12 24.86 7.15 1.82
C ILE A 12 26.12 6.86 2.64
N LYS A 13 26.18 5.74 3.34
CA LYS A 13 27.38 5.36 4.12
C LYS A 13 28.60 5.15 3.22
N GLU A 14 28.41 4.57 2.04
CA GLU A 14 29.47 4.44 1.04
C GLU A 14 29.96 5.82 0.56
N LEU A 15 29.04 6.73 0.24
CA LEU A 15 29.36 8.11 -0.15
C LEU A 15 30.19 8.82 0.93
N GLU A 16 29.79 8.73 2.19
CA GLU A 16 30.53 9.30 3.31
C GLU A 16 31.94 8.72 3.46
N ALA A 17 32.08 7.40 3.28
CA ALA A 17 33.38 6.73 3.34
C ALA A 17 34.30 7.20 2.19
N LEU A 18 33.77 7.36 0.98
CA LEU A 18 34.52 7.87 -0.17
C LEU A 18 34.96 9.32 0.05
N ILE A 19 34.09 10.19 0.57
CA ILE A 19 34.43 11.57 0.89
C ILE A 19 35.53 11.65 1.96
N ARG A 20 35.48 10.77 2.98
CA ARG A 20 36.54 10.71 4.00
C ARG A 20 37.89 10.28 3.39
N ARG A 21 37.90 9.27 2.51
CA ARG A 21 39.12 8.81 1.82
C ARG A 21 39.70 9.86 0.88
N LEU A 22 38.85 10.59 0.16
CA LEU A 22 39.27 11.69 -0.71
C LEU A 22 40.05 12.77 0.07
N LYS A 23 39.59 13.10 1.29
CA LYS A 23 40.24 14.11 2.15
C LYS A 23 41.64 13.70 2.61
N SER A 24 41.92 12.41 2.75
CA SER A 24 43.20 11.88 3.27
C SER A 24 44.18 11.39 2.20
N SER A 25 43.86 11.53 0.90
CA SER A 25 44.56 10.82 -0.18
C SER A 25 45.60 11.69 -0.95
N SER A 26 46.50 11.04 -1.73
CA SER A 26 47.54 11.65 -2.57
C SER A 26 46.98 12.13 -3.93
N LYS A 27 47.70 13.00 -4.65
CA LYS A 27 47.19 13.73 -5.83
C LYS A 27 46.58 12.86 -6.95
N GLY A 28 47.10 11.66 -7.22
CA GLY A 28 46.58 10.76 -8.27
C GLY A 28 45.26 10.10 -7.89
N ASP A 29 45.21 9.51 -6.70
CA ASP A 29 44.02 8.86 -6.12
C ASP A 29 42.85 9.84 -5.90
N LYS A 30 43.14 11.14 -5.67
CA LYS A 30 42.09 12.16 -5.50
C LYS A 30 41.17 12.30 -6.71
N THR A 31 41.69 12.14 -7.93
CA THR A 31 40.89 12.27 -9.14
C THR A 31 39.91 11.11 -9.28
N ASP A 32 40.35 9.87 -9.01
CA ASP A 32 39.49 8.67 -9.08
C ASP A 32 38.38 8.70 -8.02
N TYR A 33 38.70 9.09 -6.79
CA TYR A 33 37.69 9.26 -5.74
C TYR A 33 36.69 10.37 -6.08
N SER A 34 37.14 11.48 -6.68
CA SER A 34 36.26 12.59 -7.08
C SER A 34 35.26 12.14 -8.16
N ILE A 35 35.71 11.39 -9.17
CA ILE A 35 34.83 10.86 -10.23
C ILE A 35 33.80 9.90 -9.63
N LYS A 36 34.22 8.99 -8.75
CA LYS A 36 33.31 8.02 -8.13
C LYS A 36 32.28 8.67 -7.20
N ILE A 37 32.66 9.71 -6.46
CA ILE A 37 31.73 10.50 -5.64
C ILE A 37 30.70 11.20 -6.53
N GLN A 38 31.13 11.81 -7.63
CA GLN A 38 30.23 12.52 -8.55
C GLN A 38 29.21 11.56 -9.18
N GLU A 39 29.66 10.37 -9.60
CA GLU A 39 28.78 9.34 -10.15
C GLU A 39 27.75 8.86 -9.11
N LEU A 40 28.20 8.55 -7.88
CA LEU A 40 27.31 8.09 -6.81
C LEU A 40 26.30 9.18 -6.40
N GLN A 41 26.73 10.44 -6.36
CA GLN A 41 25.85 11.60 -6.10
C GLN A 41 24.80 11.80 -7.20
N LYS A 42 25.10 11.43 -8.44
CA LYS A 42 24.15 11.46 -9.55
C LYS A 42 23.16 10.28 -9.50
N GLN A 43 23.62 9.09 -9.12
CA GLN A 43 22.79 7.89 -9.03
C GLN A 43 21.74 7.96 -7.92
N LEU A 44 22.11 8.46 -6.73
CA LEU A 44 21.21 8.55 -5.58
C LEU A 44 19.86 9.24 -5.85
N PRO A 45 19.79 10.43 -6.48
CA PRO A 45 18.51 11.06 -6.78
C PRO A 45 17.73 10.31 -7.88
N MET A 46 18.40 9.73 -8.88
CA MET A 46 17.73 8.94 -9.93
C MET A 46 17.07 7.69 -9.36
N ASP A 47 17.79 6.93 -8.52
CA ASP A 47 17.25 5.74 -7.85
C ASP A 47 16.05 6.09 -6.96
N ARG A 48 16.11 7.26 -6.30
CA ARG A 48 15.01 7.76 -5.47
C ARG A 48 13.78 8.11 -6.31
N GLU A 49 13.98 8.84 -7.40
CA GLU A 49 12.90 9.22 -8.31
C GLU A 49 12.22 7.98 -8.92
N GLU A 50 13.01 7.00 -9.36
CA GLU A 50 12.50 5.72 -9.87
C GLU A 50 11.71 4.96 -8.80
N ALA A 51 12.21 4.92 -7.56
CA ALA A 51 11.52 4.30 -6.43
C ALA A 51 10.18 4.98 -6.12
N GLU A 52 10.14 6.32 -6.13
CA GLU A 52 8.93 7.11 -5.91
C GLU A 52 7.92 6.88 -7.04
N GLN A 53 8.36 6.91 -8.30
CA GLN A 53 7.51 6.61 -9.46
C GLN A 53 6.94 5.19 -9.40
N LEU A 54 7.77 4.20 -9.09
CA LEU A 54 7.31 2.82 -8.94
C LEU A 54 6.29 2.66 -7.80
N GLN A 55 6.45 3.42 -6.70
CA GLN A 55 5.49 3.40 -5.62
C GLN A 55 4.16 4.04 -6.03
N GLN A 56 4.21 5.15 -6.78
CA GLN A 56 3.02 5.79 -7.34
C GLN A 56 2.27 4.86 -8.30
N ASP A 57 2.99 4.16 -9.19
CA ASP A 57 2.40 3.21 -10.13
C ASP A 57 1.72 2.04 -9.41
N LYS A 58 2.34 1.52 -8.34
CA LYS A 58 1.72 0.50 -7.49
C LYS A 58 0.42 0.98 -6.86
N ASP A 59 0.38 2.21 -6.38
CA ASP A 59 -0.81 2.78 -5.75
C ASP A 59 -1.92 3.06 -6.80
N ASN A 60 -1.54 3.46 -8.02
CA ASN A 60 -2.44 3.58 -9.15
C ASN A 60 -3.05 2.22 -9.55
N PHE A 61 -2.22 1.18 -9.70
CA PHE A 61 -2.69 -0.17 -10.00
C PHE A 61 -3.59 -0.73 -8.90
N LEU A 62 -3.28 -0.45 -7.64
CA LEU A 62 -4.13 -0.83 -6.51
C LEU A 62 -5.49 -0.16 -6.59
N SER A 63 -5.54 1.15 -6.88
CA SER A 63 -6.79 1.89 -7.04
C SER A 63 -7.65 1.31 -8.18
N ILE A 64 -7.05 1.09 -9.35
CA ILE A 64 -7.73 0.48 -10.50
C ILE A 64 -8.26 -0.92 -10.16
N ALA A 65 -7.47 -1.73 -9.46
CA ALA A 65 -7.89 -3.07 -9.07
C ALA A 65 -9.07 -3.05 -8.10
N LEU A 66 -9.03 -2.18 -7.07
CA LEU A 66 -10.11 -2.05 -6.09
C LEU A 66 -11.42 -1.61 -6.77
N GLU A 67 -11.35 -0.63 -7.66
CA GLU A 67 -12.52 -0.15 -8.41
C GLU A 67 -13.04 -1.22 -9.38
N GLY A 68 -12.14 -1.93 -10.07
CA GLY A 68 -12.51 -3.05 -10.95
C GLY A 68 -13.22 -4.18 -10.21
N TYR A 69 -12.73 -4.57 -9.03
CA TYR A 69 -13.41 -5.58 -8.21
C TYR A 69 -14.76 -5.10 -7.71
N LYS A 70 -14.87 -3.83 -7.28
CA LYS A 70 -16.16 -3.23 -6.90
C LYS A 70 -17.14 -3.30 -8.07
N HIS A 71 -16.76 -2.86 -9.26
CA HIS A 71 -17.61 -2.92 -10.45
C HIS A 71 -18.06 -4.33 -10.79
N CYS A 72 -17.17 -5.32 -10.72
CA CYS A 72 -17.52 -6.72 -10.94
C CYS A 72 -18.62 -7.19 -9.97
N LEU A 73 -18.54 -6.80 -8.70
CA LEU A 73 -19.52 -7.18 -7.67
C LEU A 73 -20.85 -6.41 -7.77
N VAL A 74 -20.84 -5.21 -8.34
CA VAL A 74 -22.07 -4.44 -8.59
C VAL A 74 -22.82 -4.99 -9.80
N ILE A 75 -22.12 -5.37 -10.87
CA ILE A 75 -22.73 -5.68 -12.17
C ILE A 75 -22.96 -7.19 -12.38
N GLY A 76 -22.10 -8.04 -11.84
CA GLY A 76 -22.12 -9.49 -12.12
C GLY A 76 -22.34 -10.34 -10.87
N ASP A 77 -22.98 -11.50 -11.04
CA ASP A 77 -23.25 -12.46 -9.96
C ASP A 77 -22.52 -13.81 -10.12
N LYS A 78 -21.95 -14.07 -11.31
CA LYS A 78 -21.41 -15.40 -11.69
C LYS A 78 -20.14 -15.79 -10.92
N TYR A 79 -19.36 -14.82 -10.46
CA TYR A 79 -18.03 -15.05 -9.87
C TYR A 79 -17.83 -14.35 -8.52
N ASP A 80 -18.93 -14.00 -7.85
CA ASP A 80 -18.93 -13.19 -6.63
C ASP A 80 -17.97 -13.70 -5.56
N ILE A 81 -18.06 -14.98 -5.19
CA ILE A 81 -17.26 -15.53 -4.08
C ILE A 81 -15.75 -15.34 -4.31
N ARG A 82 -15.27 -15.57 -5.54
CA ARG A 82 -13.84 -15.42 -5.86
C ARG A 82 -13.42 -13.94 -5.84
N VAL A 83 -14.26 -13.07 -6.38
CA VAL A 83 -14.01 -11.63 -6.41
C VAL A 83 -14.03 -11.05 -5.00
N VAL A 84 -15.02 -11.43 -4.19
CA VAL A 84 -15.12 -11.03 -2.78
C VAL A 84 -13.89 -11.50 -1.99
N PHE A 85 -13.48 -12.76 -2.14
CA PHE A 85 -12.28 -13.26 -1.45
C PHE A 85 -11.04 -12.46 -1.81
N ARG A 86 -10.87 -12.14 -3.11
CA ARG A 86 -9.72 -11.36 -3.59
C ARG A 86 -9.75 -9.93 -3.08
N LEU A 87 -10.91 -9.28 -3.10
CA LEU A 87 -11.12 -7.92 -2.62
C LEU A 87 -10.83 -7.82 -1.11
N ILE A 88 -11.40 -8.72 -0.32
CA ILE A 88 -11.12 -8.83 1.12
C ILE A 88 -9.64 -9.06 1.37
N SER A 89 -9.01 -9.99 0.64
CA SER A 89 -7.58 -10.26 0.80
C SER A 89 -6.74 -9.01 0.54
N LEU A 90 -7.08 -8.19 -0.45
CA LEU A 90 -6.40 -6.93 -0.72
C LEU A 90 -6.60 -5.91 0.39
N TRP A 91 -7.83 -5.75 0.89
CA TRP A 91 -8.14 -4.87 2.00
C TRP A 91 -7.32 -5.21 3.25
N PHE A 92 -7.33 -6.48 3.66
CA PHE A 92 -6.60 -6.94 4.85
C PHE A 92 -5.09 -6.93 4.68
N SER A 93 -4.56 -7.13 3.46
CA SER A 93 -3.11 -7.11 3.22
C SER A 93 -2.52 -5.70 3.27
N LEU A 94 -3.35 -4.67 3.11
CA LEU A 94 -2.94 -3.28 2.92
C LEU A 94 -3.76 -2.31 3.79
N LEU A 95 -4.20 -2.79 4.96
CA LEU A 95 -5.08 -2.08 5.90
C LEU A 95 -4.55 -0.74 6.40
N THR A 96 -3.23 -0.51 6.34
CA THR A 96 -2.60 0.76 6.73
C THR A 96 -2.60 1.81 5.62
N LYS A 97 -2.94 1.43 4.38
CA LYS A 97 -2.95 2.35 3.23
C LYS A 97 -4.25 3.14 3.18
N PRO A 98 -4.22 4.50 3.16
CA PRO A 98 -5.43 5.31 3.06
C PRO A 98 -6.29 5.00 1.83
N ILE A 99 -5.67 4.70 0.68
CA ILE A 99 -6.37 4.29 -0.55
C ILE A 99 -7.30 3.09 -0.31
N VAL A 100 -6.87 2.14 0.52
CA VAL A 100 -7.62 0.92 0.81
C VAL A 100 -8.79 1.21 1.73
N VAL A 101 -8.57 2.01 2.78
CA VAL A 101 -9.63 2.41 3.71
C VAL A 101 -10.71 3.21 2.99
N ASN A 102 -10.31 4.16 2.14
CA ASN A 102 -11.23 4.95 1.33
C ASN A 102 -12.01 4.11 0.32
N ALA A 103 -11.36 3.15 -0.34
CA ALA A 103 -12.04 2.23 -1.24
C ALA A 103 -13.01 1.30 -0.51
N MET A 104 -12.66 0.85 0.70
CA MET A 104 -13.54 0.06 1.55
C MET A 104 -14.77 0.89 1.96
N LEU A 105 -14.58 2.14 2.41
CA LEU A 105 -15.66 3.09 2.68
C LEU A 105 -16.56 3.31 1.47
N SER A 106 -15.99 3.57 0.29
CA SER A 106 -16.76 3.81 -0.94
C SER A 106 -17.47 2.58 -1.48
N THR A 107 -17.01 1.38 -1.13
CA THR A 107 -17.69 0.12 -1.49
C THR A 107 -18.88 -0.14 -0.56
N ILE A 108 -18.77 0.28 0.70
CA ILE A 108 -19.72 -0.08 1.76
C ILE A 108 -20.74 1.02 2.02
N ILE A 109 -20.32 2.28 2.14
CA ILE A 109 -21.12 3.38 2.71
C ILE A 109 -21.65 4.32 1.62
N GLU A 110 -20.86 4.65 0.60
CA GLU A 110 -21.20 5.74 -0.34
C GLU A 110 -21.74 5.27 -1.71
N GLY A 111 -22.86 5.86 -2.15
CA GLY A 111 -23.27 5.96 -3.57
C GLY A 111 -24.27 4.93 -4.10
N SER A 112 -24.74 5.18 -5.33
CA SER A 112 -25.71 4.38 -6.10
C SER A 112 -25.13 3.09 -6.71
N MET A 113 -23.79 2.91 -6.68
CA MET A 113 -23.07 1.70 -7.09
C MET A 113 -22.53 0.93 -5.87
N LYS A 114 -23.40 0.78 -4.87
CA LYS A 114 -23.11 0.00 -3.65
C LYS A 114 -23.12 -1.49 -3.98
N VAL A 115 -22.11 -2.23 -3.53
CA VAL A 115 -22.12 -3.69 -3.64
C VAL A 115 -23.20 -4.26 -2.70
N PRO A 116 -24.06 -5.18 -3.16
CA PRO A 116 -25.03 -5.83 -2.30
C PRO A 116 -24.33 -6.58 -1.15
N SER A 117 -24.74 -6.31 0.09
CA SER A 117 -24.10 -6.82 1.30
C SER A 117 -24.22 -8.34 1.46
N TYR A 118 -25.28 -8.96 0.92
CA TYR A 118 -25.45 -10.41 0.95
C TYR A 118 -24.30 -11.17 0.27
N LYS A 119 -23.60 -10.56 -0.70
CA LYS A 119 -22.44 -11.17 -1.38
C LYS A 119 -21.28 -11.44 -0.44
N PHE A 120 -21.23 -10.76 0.71
CA PHE A 120 -20.19 -10.91 1.71
C PHE A 120 -20.54 -11.88 2.84
N ILE A 121 -21.81 -12.33 2.94
CA ILE A 121 -22.25 -13.29 3.97
C ILE A 121 -21.38 -14.55 4.03
N PRO A 122 -20.98 -15.19 2.91
CA PRO A 122 -20.15 -16.40 2.96
C PRO A 122 -18.81 -16.22 3.69
N LEU A 123 -18.30 -14.98 3.76
CA LEU A 123 -17.06 -14.64 4.44
C LEU A 123 -17.28 -13.82 5.71
N GLY A 124 -18.54 -13.61 6.13
CA GLY A 124 -18.90 -12.76 7.27
C GLY A 124 -18.23 -13.20 8.57
N TYR A 125 -18.18 -14.50 8.86
CA TYR A 125 -17.48 -15.01 10.05
C TYR A 125 -15.97 -14.73 10.00
N GLN A 126 -15.34 -14.88 8.84
CA GLN A 126 -13.91 -14.61 8.65
C GLN A 126 -13.58 -13.12 8.76
N ILE A 127 -14.49 -12.27 8.29
CA ILE A 127 -14.39 -10.81 8.45
C ILE A 127 -14.55 -10.44 9.93
N ALA A 128 -15.55 -11.02 10.61
CA ALA A 128 -15.81 -10.78 12.03
C ALA A 128 -14.67 -11.25 12.93
N SER A 129 -14.00 -12.37 12.61
CA SER A 129 -12.87 -12.88 13.38
C SER A 129 -11.63 -11.97 13.33
N ARG A 130 -11.62 -10.96 12.44
CA ARG A 130 -10.55 -9.96 12.34
C ARG A 130 -10.88 -8.65 13.07
N LEU A 131 -12.06 -8.53 13.67
CA LEU A 131 -12.39 -7.43 14.57
C LEU A 131 -11.45 -7.45 15.78
N GLY A 132 -10.98 -6.27 16.18
CA GLY A 132 -10.05 -6.17 17.31
C GLY A 132 -8.64 -6.66 17.01
N GLY A 133 -8.29 -6.80 15.73
CA GLY A 133 -6.93 -7.03 15.25
C GLY A 133 -5.97 -5.87 15.56
N PRO A 134 -4.74 -5.88 15.01
CA PRO A 134 -3.76 -4.83 15.23
C PRO A 134 -4.37 -3.44 15.07
N LYS A 135 -4.06 -2.53 16.01
CA LYS A 135 -4.68 -1.21 16.07
C LYS A 135 -4.14 -0.31 14.97
N ASP A 136 -4.94 -0.14 13.92
CA ASP A 136 -4.64 0.71 12.77
C ASP A 136 -4.98 2.17 13.09
N GLY A 137 -4.27 2.75 14.06
CA GLY A 137 -4.53 4.12 14.54
C GLY A 137 -5.90 4.31 15.22
N GLN A 138 -6.05 5.39 15.97
CA GLN A 138 -7.32 5.79 16.57
C GLN A 138 -7.95 6.86 15.67
N GLY A 139 -9.14 6.61 15.10
CA GLY A 139 -9.87 7.60 14.29
C GLY A 139 -11.03 7.04 13.47
N ALA A 140 -11.92 7.93 13.02
CA ALA A 140 -13.11 7.62 12.20
C ALA A 140 -12.79 7.11 10.79
N GLN A 141 -11.52 7.12 10.38
CA GLN A 141 -11.02 6.48 9.15
C GLN A 141 -9.96 5.41 9.46
N SER A 142 -10.03 4.80 10.64
CA SER A 142 -9.27 3.58 10.90
C SER A 142 -9.94 2.41 10.17
N PHE A 143 -9.14 1.48 9.65
CA PHE A 143 -9.64 0.28 8.99
C PHE A 143 -10.61 -0.50 9.90
N GLN A 144 -10.34 -0.58 11.20
CA GLN A 144 -11.21 -1.20 12.20
C GLN A 144 -12.59 -0.51 12.29
N PHE A 145 -12.65 0.82 12.23
CA PHE A 145 -13.93 1.53 12.24
C PHE A 145 -14.77 1.20 11.00
N VAL A 146 -14.14 1.16 9.82
CA VAL A 146 -14.80 0.80 8.57
C VAL A 146 -15.28 -0.66 8.60
N LEU A 147 -14.46 -1.57 9.13
CA LEU A 147 -14.78 -2.99 9.30
C LEU A 147 -15.96 -3.24 10.25
N VAL A 148 -16.04 -2.50 11.36
CA VAL A 148 -17.19 -2.57 12.27
C VAL A 148 -18.45 -2.05 11.58
N SER A 149 -18.35 -0.92 10.86
CA SER A 149 -19.47 -0.33 10.12
C SER A 149 -19.98 -1.28 9.03
N PHE A 150 -19.07 -2.00 8.40
CA PHE A 150 -19.37 -3.01 7.40
C PHE A 150 -20.22 -4.16 7.95
N LEU A 151 -19.79 -4.76 9.07
CA LEU A 151 -20.48 -5.90 9.67
C LEU A 151 -21.85 -5.50 10.20
N LYS A 152 -21.97 -4.32 10.82
CA LYS A 152 -23.29 -3.77 11.21
C LYS A 152 -24.22 -3.65 10.02
N LYS A 153 -23.71 -3.18 8.88
CA LYS A 153 -24.49 -3.04 7.66
C LYS A 153 -24.91 -4.39 7.08
N MET A 154 -24.02 -5.38 7.10
CA MET A 154 -24.35 -6.74 6.70
C MET A 154 -25.44 -7.36 7.58
N ASP A 155 -25.42 -7.10 8.89
CA ASP A 155 -26.45 -7.60 9.82
C ASP A 155 -27.82 -6.95 9.53
N ILE A 156 -27.85 -5.62 9.38
CA ILE A 156 -29.10 -4.86 9.11
C ILE A 156 -29.72 -5.20 7.75
N ASP A 157 -28.91 -5.29 6.69
CA ASP A 157 -29.41 -5.51 5.33
C ASP A 157 -29.98 -6.94 5.13
N ASN A 158 -29.75 -7.87 6.07
CA ASN A 158 -30.11 -9.28 5.95
C ASN A 158 -30.96 -9.82 7.13
N GLN A 159 -31.57 -8.92 7.90
CA GLN A 159 -32.50 -9.21 9.00
C GLN A 159 -33.95 -9.32 8.51
#